data_AF-A0A1T1B7F5-F1
#
_entry.id   AF-A0A1T1B7F5-F1
#
_cell.length_a   1.000
_cell.length_b   1.000
_cell.length_c   1.000
_cell.angle_alpha   90.00
_cell.angle_beta   90.00
_cell.angle_gamma   90.00
#
_symmetry.space_group_name_H-M   'P 1'
#
loop_
_entity.id
_entity.type
_entity.pdbx_description
1 polymer ?
#
loop_
_entity_poly.entity_id
_entity_poly.type
_entity_poly.pdbx_seq_one_letter_code
_entity_poly.pdbx_strand_id
1 'polypeptide(L)'
;MTRLPALIVLTALTLPAVAGAQRVVFPNGAYDLQACYGVEQGTKCDFLYTPLEERSMFFQTSWFVAVAVDGRNVPAQALSVANANWTAYPSSIKTFRNVPVKVSALFPTSATTFPVVTVSGSAIRNVPVGSGARPATPVQAPAAPAASAYDAVMTNCAAKAGGVLVCTATLTPKR
;
A
#
# COMPACT_ATOMS: atom_id res chain seq x y z
N MET A 1 -8.74 -41.07 -49.41
CA MET A 1 -9.12 -41.33 -48.01
C MET A 1 -8.14 -40.61 -47.11
N THR A 2 -8.67 -39.66 -46.34
CA THR A 2 -8.01 -38.45 -45.84
C THR A 2 -7.44 -38.69 -44.44
N ARG A 3 -6.15 -38.39 -44.21
CA ARG A 3 -5.53 -38.42 -42.88
C ARG A 3 -5.78 -37.08 -42.18
N LEU A 4 -6.50 -37.09 -41.06
CA LEU A 4 -6.59 -35.95 -40.14
C LEU A 4 -5.40 -35.96 -39.17
N PRO A 5 -4.71 -34.83 -38.95
CA PRO A 5 -3.79 -34.68 -37.83
C PRO A 5 -4.57 -34.34 -36.55
N ALA A 6 -4.35 -35.12 -35.49
CA ALA A 6 -4.86 -34.85 -34.16
C ALA A 6 -4.11 -33.64 -33.56
N LEU A 7 -4.82 -32.52 -33.44
CA LEU A 7 -4.36 -31.30 -32.79
C LEU A 7 -4.36 -31.53 -31.27
N ILE A 8 -3.19 -31.65 -30.65
CA ILE A 8 -3.05 -31.64 -29.19
C ILE A 8 -3.25 -30.20 -28.72
N VAL A 9 -4.39 -29.97 -28.08
CA VAL A 9 -4.72 -28.70 -27.43
C VAL A 9 -3.84 -28.56 -26.19
N LEU A 10 -2.87 -27.64 -26.22
CA LEU A 10 -2.22 -27.14 -25.00
C LEU A 10 -3.26 -26.35 -24.21
N THR A 11 -3.84 -26.95 -23.18
CA THR A 11 -4.57 -26.23 -22.14
C THR A 11 -3.54 -25.45 -21.32
N ALA A 12 -3.23 -24.24 -21.75
CA ALA A 12 -2.59 -23.26 -20.89
C ALA A 12 -3.57 -22.95 -19.75
N LEU A 13 -3.33 -23.54 -18.58
CA LEU A 13 -3.91 -23.09 -17.30
C LEU A 13 -3.43 -21.66 -17.06
N THR A 14 -4.16 -20.71 -17.64
CA THR A 14 -4.10 -19.32 -17.23
C THR A 14 -4.86 -19.21 -15.92
N LEU A 15 -4.13 -19.42 -14.81
CA LEU A 15 -4.58 -18.95 -13.50
C LEU A 15 -4.91 -17.45 -13.65
N PRO A 16 -6.08 -16.97 -13.22
CA PRO A 16 -6.40 -15.56 -13.29
C PRO A 16 -5.46 -14.81 -12.36
N ALA A 17 -4.42 -14.22 -12.95
CA ALA A 17 -3.67 -13.12 -12.38
C ALA A 17 -4.62 -11.92 -12.24
N VAL A 18 -5.26 -11.77 -11.09
CA VAL A 18 -5.95 -10.52 -10.74
C VAL A 18 -5.71 -10.20 -9.26
N ALA A 19 -4.46 -9.93 -8.91
CA ALA A 19 -4.17 -9.02 -7.82
C ALA A 19 -4.23 -7.58 -8.38
N GLY A 20 -5.39 -7.19 -8.90
CA GLY A 20 -5.65 -5.79 -9.18
C GLY A 20 -5.74 -5.06 -7.85
N ALA A 21 -5.04 -3.93 -7.71
CA ALA A 21 -5.15 -3.11 -6.51
C ALA A 21 -6.64 -2.80 -6.24
N GLN A 22 -7.17 -3.29 -5.12
CA GLN A 22 -8.58 -3.12 -4.80
C GLN A 22 -8.78 -1.72 -4.20
N ARG A 23 -9.45 -0.85 -4.97
CA ARG A 23 -9.62 0.57 -4.65
C ARG A 23 -10.92 0.83 -3.90
N VAL A 24 -10.83 1.69 -2.90
CA VAL A 24 -11.95 2.21 -2.13
C VAL A 24 -11.86 3.73 -2.10
N VAL A 25 -12.96 4.42 -2.40
CA VAL A 25 -13.03 5.88 -2.49
C VAL A 25 -13.81 6.45 -1.32
N PHE A 26 -13.31 7.56 -0.78
CA PHE A 26 -13.85 8.33 0.33
C PHE A 26 -13.96 9.81 -0.07
N PRO A 27 -14.76 10.62 0.64
CA PRO A 27 -14.91 12.04 0.33
C PRO A 27 -13.57 12.81 0.31
N ASN A 28 -12.60 12.38 1.11
CA ASN A 28 -11.30 13.04 1.30
C ASN A 28 -10.12 12.34 0.58
N GLY A 29 -10.34 11.23 -0.11
CA GLY A 29 -9.25 10.43 -0.68
C GLY A 29 -9.67 9.07 -1.18
N ALA A 30 -8.70 8.27 -1.62
CA ALA A 30 -8.92 6.87 -1.95
C ALA A 30 -7.84 6.00 -1.32
N TYR A 31 -8.20 4.79 -0.92
CA TYR A 31 -7.24 3.76 -0.53
C TYR A 31 -7.20 2.69 -1.62
N ASP A 32 -6.00 2.39 -2.10
CA ASP A 32 -5.76 1.26 -2.98
C ASP A 32 -5.01 0.18 -2.18
N LEU A 33 -5.66 -0.95 -1.91
CA LEU A 33 -4.98 -2.11 -1.30
C LEU A 33 -3.98 -2.67 -2.31
N GLN A 34 -2.69 -2.63 -1.97
CA GLN A 34 -1.60 -3.09 -2.83
C GLN A 34 -1.37 -4.58 -2.67
N ALA A 35 -1.17 -5.04 -1.43
CA ALA A 35 -0.91 -6.44 -1.11
C ALA A 35 -1.10 -6.71 0.37
N CYS A 36 -1.43 -7.96 0.71
CA CYS A 36 -1.28 -8.50 2.06
C CYS A 36 -0.30 -9.67 2.03
N TYR A 37 0.52 -9.80 3.07
CA TYR A 37 1.50 -10.88 3.20
C TYR A 37 1.77 -11.23 4.66
N GLY A 38 2.10 -12.49 4.91
CA GLY A 38 2.50 -12.97 6.23
C GLY A 38 3.85 -12.41 6.67
N VAL A 39 3.95 -12.06 7.95
CA VAL A 39 5.16 -11.65 8.67
C VAL A 39 5.19 -12.39 10.01
N GLU A 40 6.32 -12.36 10.71
CA GLU A 40 6.47 -13.06 12.00
C GLU A 40 5.40 -12.63 13.03
N GLN A 41 5.03 -11.36 13.03
CA GLN A 41 4.06 -10.77 13.95
C GLN A 41 2.59 -10.89 13.49
N GLY A 42 2.31 -11.60 12.38
CA GLY A 42 0.96 -11.80 11.84
C GLY A 42 0.85 -11.50 10.35
N THR A 43 -0.19 -10.78 9.93
CA THR A 43 -0.40 -10.43 8.51
C THR A 43 -0.29 -8.93 8.32
N LYS A 44 0.56 -8.51 7.40
CA LYS A 44 0.73 -7.11 7.01
C LYS A 44 -0.01 -6.84 5.71
N CYS A 45 -0.77 -5.73 5.67
CA CYS A 45 -1.40 -5.23 4.46
C CYS A 45 -0.91 -3.82 4.13
N ASP A 46 -0.44 -3.62 2.90
CA ASP A 46 0.03 -2.35 2.37
C ASP A 46 -1.08 -1.68 1.57
N PHE A 47 -1.42 -0.45 1.94
CA PHE A 47 -2.37 0.42 1.27
C PHE A 47 -1.66 1.66 0.72
N LEU A 48 -2.18 2.17 -0.38
CA LEU A 48 -1.80 3.47 -0.93
C LEU A 48 -2.97 4.44 -0.73
N TYR A 49 -2.80 5.43 0.14
CA TYR A 49 -3.78 6.48 0.36
C TYR A 49 -3.50 7.68 -0.54
N THR A 50 -4.41 7.98 -1.46
CA THR A 50 -4.34 9.16 -2.35
C THR A 50 -5.31 10.23 -1.85
N PRO A 51 -4.83 11.31 -1.21
CA PRO A 51 -5.67 12.41 -0.72
C PRO A 51 -6.23 13.24 -1.87
N LEU A 52 -7.48 13.70 -1.74
CA LEU A 52 -8.08 14.64 -2.71
C LEU A 52 -7.85 16.12 -2.36
N GLU A 53 -7.37 16.39 -1.15
CA GLU A 53 -7.17 17.72 -0.59
C GLU A 53 -5.88 17.78 0.26
N GLU A 54 -5.34 18.99 0.41
CA GLU A 54 -4.22 19.24 1.34
C GLU A 54 -4.75 19.47 2.75
N ARG A 55 -4.34 18.63 3.69
CA ARG A 55 -4.74 18.77 5.10
C ARG A 55 -3.85 17.95 6.03
N SER A 56 -3.93 18.23 7.33
CA SER A 56 -3.41 17.31 8.34
C SER A 56 -4.40 16.16 8.49
N MET A 57 -3.91 14.94 8.27
CA MET A 57 -4.67 13.71 8.43
C MET A 57 -4.12 12.92 9.60
N PHE A 58 -5.01 12.35 10.39
CA PHE A 58 -4.68 11.34 11.38
C PHE A 58 -4.95 9.96 10.78
N PHE A 59 -4.23 8.95 11.24
CA PHE A 59 -4.47 7.54 10.94
C PHE A 59 -4.44 6.78 12.26
N GLN A 60 -5.45 5.94 12.51
CA GLN A 60 -5.54 5.14 13.73
C GLN A 60 -5.84 3.69 13.38
N THR A 61 -5.30 2.78 14.20
CA THR A 61 -5.42 1.33 14.05
C THR A 61 -6.87 0.86 13.95
N SER A 62 -7.78 1.47 14.71
CA SER A 62 -9.21 1.13 14.73
C SER A 62 -9.94 1.36 13.40
N TRP A 63 -9.35 2.11 12.46
CA TRP A 63 -9.91 2.25 11.12
C TRP A 63 -9.63 1.06 10.22
N PHE A 64 -8.71 0.18 10.60
CA PHE A 64 -8.28 -0.97 9.81
C PHE A 64 -8.72 -2.24 10.52
N VAL A 65 -9.67 -2.96 9.95
CA VAL A 65 -10.24 -4.19 10.54
C VAL A 65 -10.28 -5.27 9.48
N ALA A 66 -9.62 -6.40 9.72
CA ALA A 66 -9.76 -7.59 8.92
C ALA A 66 -10.81 -8.52 9.53
N VAL A 67 -11.51 -9.29 8.73
CA VAL A 67 -12.35 -10.41 9.18
C VAL A 67 -11.53 -11.67 8.91
N ALA A 68 -11.25 -12.45 9.95
CA ALA A 68 -10.59 -13.74 9.81
C ALA A 68 -11.55 -14.80 9.24
N VAL A 69 -11.02 -15.95 8.82
CA VAL A 69 -11.81 -17.03 8.21
C VAL A 69 -12.83 -17.66 9.17
N ASP A 70 -12.60 -17.54 10.47
CA ASP A 70 -13.52 -17.94 11.55
C ASP A 70 -14.65 -16.91 11.77
N GLY A 71 -14.68 -15.81 11.01
CA GLY A 71 -15.66 -14.74 11.11
C GLY A 71 -15.33 -13.68 12.17
N ARG A 72 -14.20 -13.80 12.88
CA ARG A 72 -13.81 -12.84 13.91
C ARG A 72 -13.26 -11.55 13.33
N ASN A 73 -13.66 -10.41 13.89
CA ASN A 73 -13.04 -9.12 13.61
C ASN A 73 -11.65 -9.04 14.26
N VAL A 74 -10.66 -8.72 13.46
CA VAL A 74 -9.26 -8.56 13.84
C VAL A 74 -8.85 -7.11 13.53
N PRO A 75 -8.87 -6.20 14.51
CA PRO A 75 -8.37 -4.85 14.32
C PRO A 75 -6.85 -4.88 14.08
N ALA A 76 -6.33 -3.91 13.34
CA ALA A 76 -4.89 -3.73 13.24
C ALA A 76 -4.29 -3.44 14.63
N GLN A 77 -3.14 -4.02 14.93
CA GLN A 77 -2.41 -3.76 16.18
C GLN A 77 -1.41 -2.60 16.05
N ALA A 78 -0.92 -2.35 14.84
CA ALA A 78 0.02 -1.27 14.55
C ALA A 78 -0.12 -0.79 13.11
N LEU A 79 0.22 0.47 12.89
CA LEU A 79 0.32 1.10 11.58
C LEU A 79 1.73 1.64 11.32
N SER A 80 2.13 1.66 10.06
CA SER A 80 3.27 2.42 9.56
C SER A 80 2.76 3.35 8.46
N VAL A 81 2.82 4.66 8.70
CA VAL A 81 2.36 5.70 7.77
C VAL A 81 3.56 6.38 7.15
N ALA A 82 3.59 6.56 5.84
CA ALA A 82 4.72 7.13 5.10
C ALA A 82 6.07 6.43 5.40
N ASN A 83 6.04 5.11 5.62
CA ASN A 83 7.19 4.30 6.05
C ASN A 83 7.81 4.72 7.39
N ALA A 84 7.07 5.42 8.26
CA ALA A 84 7.50 5.68 9.63
C ALA A 84 7.54 4.38 10.46
N ASN A 85 8.10 4.47 11.66
CA ASN A 85 8.11 3.37 12.62
C ASN A 85 6.67 2.88 12.92
N TRP A 86 6.55 1.58 13.16
CA TRP A 86 5.29 0.96 13.56
C TRP A 86 4.81 1.54 14.89
N THR A 87 3.55 1.95 14.94
CA THR A 87 2.92 2.51 16.13
C THR A 87 1.49 2.02 16.27
N ALA A 88 1.08 1.75 17.51
CA ALA A 88 -0.32 1.51 17.86
C ALA A 88 -1.09 2.82 18.06
N TYR A 89 -0.37 3.92 18.30
CA TYR A 89 -0.95 5.25 18.55
C TYR A 89 -1.30 5.95 17.24
N PRO A 90 -2.31 6.85 17.26
CA PRO A 90 -2.65 7.67 16.11
C PRO A 90 -1.42 8.40 15.57
N SER A 91 -1.21 8.32 14.26
CA SER A 91 -0.15 9.05 13.57
C SER A 91 -0.75 10.16 12.73
N SER A 92 -0.17 11.36 12.81
CA SER A 92 -0.59 12.50 12.00
C SER A 92 0.43 12.80 10.92
N ILE A 93 -0.03 13.03 9.69
CA ILE A 93 0.80 13.52 8.61
C ILE A 93 0.11 14.67 7.87
N LYS A 94 0.92 15.57 7.29
CA LYS A 94 0.43 16.53 6.31
C LYS A 94 0.33 15.83 4.96
N THR A 95 -0.87 15.80 4.38
CA THR A 95 -1.09 15.24 3.04
C THR A 95 -1.12 16.34 2.00
N PHE A 96 -0.63 16.04 0.80
CA PHE A 96 -0.67 16.93 -0.35
C PHE A 96 -1.56 16.32 -1.41
N ARG A 97 -2.39 17.14 -2.06
CA ARG A 97 -3.38 16.69 -3.03
C ARG A 97 -2.75 15.81 -4.10
N ASN A 98 -3.35 14.64 -4.37
CA ASN A 98 -2.89 13.64 -5.32
C ASN A 98 -1.49 13.06 -5.06
N VAL A 99 -0.85 13.34 -3.92
CA VAL A 99 0.42 12.71 -3.53
C VAL A 99 0.12 11.47 -2.70
N PRO A 100 0.37 10.26 -3.23
CA PRO A 100 0.01 9.03 -2.55
C PRO A 100 0.91 8.78 -1.34
N VAL A 101 0.30 8.34 -0.24
CA VAL A 101 0.97 8.00 1.00
C VAL A 101 0.81 6.50 1.24
N LYS A 102 1.93 5.80 1.46
CA LYS A 102 1.88 4.40 1.89
C LYS A 102 1.40 4.32 3.34
N VAL A 103 0.37 3.50 3.57
CA VAL A 103 -0.12 3.14 4.90
C VAL A 103 -0.07 1.63 5.01
N SER A 104 0.69 1.12 5.97
CA SER A 104 0.81 -0.32 6.22
C SER A 104 0.09 -0.64 7.51
N ALA A 105 -0.76 -1.66 7.51
CA ALA A 105 -1.46 -2.13 8.70
C ALA A 105 -1.00 -3.55 9.05
N LEU A 106 -0.74 -3.79 10.35
CA LEU A 106 -0.36 -5.09 10.87
C LEU A 106 -1.53 -5.68 11.65
N PHE A 107 -2.01 -6.84 11.22
CA PHE A 107 -3.07 -7.61 11.88
C PHE A 107 -2.44 -8.74 12.69
N PRO A 108 -2.78 -8.89 13.99
CA PRO A 108 -2.23 -9.93 14.89
C PRO A 108 -2.84 -11.31 14.62
N THR A 109 -2.84 -11.73 13.36
CA THR A 109 -3.32 -13.03 12.94
C THR A 109 -2.55 -13.47 11.70
N SER A 110 -2.14 -14.72 11.66
CA SER A 110 -1.64 -15.34 10.43
C SER A 110 -2.84 -15.79 9.62
N ALA A 111 -2.93 -15.34 8.37
CA ALA A 111 -4.02 -15.70 7.47
C ALA A 111 -3.45 -15.98 6.08
N THR A 112 -4.07 -16.89 5.34
CA THR A 112 -3.82 -17.10 3.90
C THR A 112 -4.78 -16.27 3.04
N THR A 113 -5.90 -15.83 3.61
CA THR A 113 -6.85 -14.91 3.02
C THR A 113 -7.64 -14.18 4.10
N PHE A 114 -8.09 -12.96 3.80
CA PHE A 114 -9.13 -12.28 4.55
C PHE A 114 -10.41 -12.21 3.70
N PRO A 115 -11.53 -12.81 4.17
CA PRO A 115 -12.84 -12.60 3.55
C PRO A 115 -13.20 -11.13 3.36
N VAL A 116 -12.87 -10.29 4.36
CA VAL A 116 -13.10 -8.84 4.32
C VAL A 116 -11.95 -8.11 4.98
N VAL A 117 -11.49 -7.02 4.38
CA VAL A 117 -10.65 -6.00 5.01
C VAL A 117 -11.37 -4.67 4.90
N THR A 118 -11.64 -4.05 6.04
CA THR A 118 -12.33 -2.76 6.12
C THR A 118 -11.33 -1.67 6.44
N VAL A 119 -11.40 -0.57 5.68
CA VAL A 119 -10.66 0.66 5.95
C VAL A 119 -11.66 1.79 6.11
N SER A 120 -11.66 2.47 7.25
CA SER A 120 -12.56 3.60 7.56
C SER A 120 -14.04 3.29 7.24
N GLY A 121 -14.49 2.08 7.58
CA GLY A 121 -15.87 1.61 7.35
C GLY A 121 -16.18 1.08 5.96
N SER A 122 -15.27 1.19 5.00
CA SER A 122 -15.47 0.64 3.64
C SER A 122 -14.75 -0.69 3.45
N ALA A 123 -15.43 -1.65 2.84
CA ALA A 123 -15.01 -3.04 2.77
C ALA A 123 -14.35 -3.40 1.43
N ILE A 124 -13.24 -4.12 1.53
CA ILE A 124 -12.55 -4.82 0.45
C ILE A 124 -12.76 -6.31 0.70
N ARG A 125 -13.16 -7.08 -0.32
CA ARG A 125 -13.54 -8.48 -0.17
C ARG A 125 -12.56 -9.43 -0.85
N ASN A 126 -12.48 -10.65 -0.32
CA ASN A 126 -11.69 -11.75 -0.86
C ASN A 126 -10.21 -11.37 -1.05
N VAL A 127 -9.59 -10.85 0.01
CA VAL A 127 -8.21 -10.38 -0.04
C VAL A 127 -7.28 -11.57 0.12
N PRO A 128 -6.48 -11.93 -0.90
CA PRO A 128 -5.47 -12.96 -0.76
C PRO A 128 -4.30 -12.46 0.10
N VAL A 129 -3.75 -13.33 0.95
CA VAL A 129 -2.52 -13.06 1.68
C VAL A 129 -1.41 -13.88 1.05
N GLY A 130 -0.46 -13.20 0.40
CA GLY A 130 0.69 -13.87 -0.19
C GLY A 130 1.54 -14.56 0.88
N SER A 131 1.94 -15.79 0.60
CA SER A 131 3.06 -16.42 1.31
C SER A 131 4.32 -15.63 0.96
N GLY A 132 4.90 -14.93 1.93
CA GLY A 132 6.18 -14.20 1.87
C GLY A 132 6.85 -14.00 0.51
N ALA A 133 7.03 -12.73 0.13
CA ALA A 133 7.87 -12.26 -0.97
C ALA A 133 7.42 -12.60 -2.41
N ARG A 134 6.29 -12.03 -2.82
CA ARG A 134 6.25 -11.37 -4.13
C ARG A 134 5.38 -10.13 -4.01
N PRO A 135 5.94 -8.91 -4.12
CA PRO A 135 5.12 -7.73 -4.31
C PRO A 135 4.24 -8.03 -5.53
N ALA A 136 2.92 -7.88 -5.41
CA ALA A 136 2.17 -7.47 -6.58
C ALA A 136 2.95 -6.26 -7.11
N THR A 137 3.42 -6.34 -8.36
CA THR A 137 4.06 -5.20 -9.02
C THR A 137 3.13 -4.04 -8.73
N PRO A 138 3.55 -3.00 -7.98
CA PRO A 138 2.65 -1.92 -7.62
C PRO A 138 1.98 -1.49 -8.91
N VAL A 139 0.65 -1.30 -8.89
CA VAL A 139 0.04 -0.52 -9.97
C VAL A 139 0.83 0.77 -9.94
N GLN A 140 1.65 0.96 -10.98
CA GLN A 140 2.64 2.00 -11.00
C GLN A 140 1.84 3.29 -10.86
N ALA A 141 1.93 3.93 -9.69
CA ALA A 141 1.46 5.30 -9.55
C ALA A 141 2.01 6.04 -10.77
N PRO A 142 1.20 6.87 -11.46
CA PRO A 142 1.67 7.58 -12.65
C PRO A 142 3.07 8.08 -12.34
N ALA A 143 4.05 7.60 -13.12
CA ALA A 143 5.45 7.64 -12.71
C ALA A 143 5.73 9.03 -12.19
N ALA A 144 6.05 9.13 -10.89
CA ALA A 144 6.47 10.41 -10.35
C ALA A 144 7.55 10.90 -11.32
N PRO A 145 7.41 12.09 -11.93
CA PRO A 145 8.41 12.60 -12.84
C PRO A 145 9.77 12.36 -12.20
N ALA A 146 10.65 11.66 -12.93
CA ALA A 146 11.86 11.12 -12.38
C ALA A 146 12.59 12.19 -11.58
N ALA A 147 13.33 11.86 -10.52
CA ALA A 147 14.09 12.88 -9.78
C ALA A 147 15.00 13.72 -10.70
N SER A 148 15.40 13.17 -11.86
CA SER A 148 16.10 13.87 -12.93
C SER A 148 15.30 14.98 -13.64
N ALA A 149 13.97 14.95 -13.56
CA ALA A 149 13.03 15.95 -14.08
C ALA A 149 12.88 17.18 -13.17
N TYR A 150 13.58 17.21 -12.04
CA TYR A 150 13.60 18.35 -11.12
C TYR A 150 15.04 18.80 -10.85
N ASP A 151 15.24 20.10 -10.73
CA ASP A 151 16.39 20.70 -10.07
C ASP A 151 16.13 20.69 -8.56
N ALA A 152 17.07 20.12 -7.80
CA ALA A 152 17.03 20.15 -6.35
C ALA A 152 18.00 21.20 -5.83
N VAL A 153 17.47 22.20 -5.12
CA VAL A 153 18.28 23.19 -4.42
C VAL A 153 18.18 22.92 -2.92
N MET A 154 19.32 22.55 -2.32
CA MET A 154 19.44 22.38 -0.88
C MET A 154 19.81 23.73 -0.26
N THR A 155 18.99 24.21 0.68
CA THR A 155 19.20 25.46 1.42
C THR A 155 19.15 25.19 2.92
N ASN A 156 19.66 26.13 3.71
CA ASN A 156 19.61 26.09 5.18
C ASN A 156 20.20 24.78 5.77
N CYS A 157 21.33 24.34 5.24
CA CYS A 157 22.02 23.17 5.75
C CYS A 157 22.68 23.45 7.09
N ALA A 158 22.31 22.70 8.13
CA ALA A 158 22.93 22.74 9.44
C ALA A 158 23.63 21.40 9.73
N ALA A 159 24.88 21.47 10.18
CA ALA A 159 25.62 20.29 10.62
C ALA A 159 25.11 19.82 11.99
N LYS A 160 24.91 18.51 12.13
CA LYS A 160 24.66 17.82 13.40
C LYS A 160 25.85 16.92 13.75
N ALA A 161 25.86 16.45 15.00
CA ALA A 161 26.85 15.50 15.48
C ALA A 161 26.90 14.24 14.59
N GLY A 162 28.10 13.70 14.38
CA GLY A 162 28.31 12.52 13.54
C GLY A 162 28.36 12.80 12.03
N GLY A 163 28.56 14.06 11.61
CA GLY A 163 28.76 14.40 10.19
C GLY A 163 27.48 14.44 9.36
N VAL A 164 26.31 14.42 10.01
CA VAL A 164 25.01 14.49 9.33
C VAL A 164 24.64 15.95 9.08
N LEU A 165 24.31 16.29 7.83
CA LEU A 165 23.76 17.61 7.46
C LEU A 165 22.24 17.51 7.34
N VAL A 166 21.53 18.43 8.01
CA VAL A 166 20.09 18.58 7.89
C VAL A 166 19.82 19.83 7.05
N CYS A 167 19.22 19.64 5.89
CA CYS A 167 18.95 20.71 4.92
C CYS A 167 17.47 20.76 4.55
N THR A 168 17.02 21.93 4.09
CA THR A 168 15.73 22.08 3.41
C THR A 168 15.94 21.90 1.91
N ALA A 169 15.21 20.99 1.27
CA ALA A 169 15.28 20.76 -0.17
C ALA A 169 14.09 21.41 -0.89
N THR A 170 14.36 22.23 -1.90
CA THR A 170 13.35 22.74 -2.84
C THR A 170 13.54 22.04 -4.17
N LEU A 171 12.45 21.49 -4.73
CA LEU A 171 12.44 20.81 -6.03
C LEU A 171 11.72 21.67 -7.06
N THR A 172 12.41 22.04 -8.14
CA THR A 172 11.86 22.84 -9.24
C THR A 172 11.82 21.98 -10.50
N PRO A 173 10.70 21.86 -11.23
CA PRO A 173 10.66 21.11 -12.48
C PRO A 173 11.65 21.68 -13.50
N LYS A 174 12.44 20.82 -14.14
CA LYS A 174 13.24 21.19 -15.32
C LYS A 174 12.29 21.43 -16.49
N ARG A 175 12.52 22.50 -17.24
CA ARG A 175 11.80 22.80 -18.48
C ARG A 175 12.42 22.05 -19.65
#